data_AF-A0A1E4B739-F1
#
_entry.id   AF-A0A1E4B739-F1
#
_cell.length_a   1.000
_cell.length_b   1.000
_cell.length_c   1.000
_cell.angle_alpha   90.00
_cell.angle_beta   90.00
_cell.angle_gamma   90.00
#
_symmetry.space_group_name_H-M   'P 1'
#
loop_
_entity.id
_entity.type
_entity.pdbx_description
1 polymer ?
#
loop_
_entity_poly.entity_id
_entity_poly.type
_entity_poly.pdbx_seq_one_letter_code
_entity_poly.pdbx_strand_id
1 'polypeptide(L)'
;MAVAPRRPVPDAAALAVPQPLRPEDEAQRVARLRRMKAWALALLVLATVVFTVARYYEAQYPWLGIVRATAEASMIGGLADWFAVTALFRHPLGIPIPHTAIIPARKDRVGQTLGAFVQKNFLNRDVIVAKLHTLNAAERMAQWMVEPGNARRIARQLARALAAAANVLRDEDVQEFISKAVVNRVRTTQVAPLLGKALSVLTAGNRHQALLDDAIRLLARGISENQDLIRERVEQESPWWIPGAIDDKIAGRIVRALENTMQAVHADPNHPLRQRFDAAIDEFIVKLQASPEVILKAEQIKEDLLHADTVRQFSASLWADAKASIARHAEHPEGFDPETIERGLTAFGNAIL
;
A
#
# COMPACT_ATOMS: atom_id res chain seq x y z
N MET A 1 -15.66 -26.33 -15.38
CA MET A 1 -15.09 -24.97 -15.52
C MET A 1 -14.89 -24.69 -17.00
N ALA A 2 -15.80 -23.93 -17.62
CA ALA A 2 -15.68 -23.53 -19.01
C ALA A 2 -14.72 -22.33 -19.12
N VAL A 3 -13.65 -22.49 -19.89
CA VAL A 3 -12.68 -21.43 -20.19
C VAL A 3 -13.34 -20.44 -21.14
N ALA A 4 -13.55 -19.20 -20.70
CA ALA A 4 -14.07 -18.14 -21.54
C ALA A 4 -13.12 -17.84 -22.71
N PRO A 5 -13.63 -17.55 -23.92
CA PRO A 5 -12.79 -17.26 -25.08
C PRO A 5 -12.06 -15.92 -24.90
N ARG A 6 -10.73 -15.95 -25.09
CA ARG A 6 -9.90 -14.73 -25.13
C ARG A 6 -10.37 -13.83 -26.27
N ARG A 7 -10.75 -12.59 -25.96
CA ARG A 7 -11.06 -11.58 -26.99
C ARG A 7 -9.79 -11.30 -27.81
N PRO A 8 -9.90 -11.13 -29.14
CA PRO A 8 -8.75 -10.81 -29.99
C PRO A 8 -8.16 -9.47 -29.55
N VAL A 9 -6.83 -9.46 -29.37
CA VAL A 9 -6.08 -8.24 -29.09
C VAL A 9 -6.21 -7.32 -30.32
N PRO A 10 -6.59 -6.04 -30.16
CA PRO A 10 -6.65 -5.11 -31.28
C PRO A 10 -5.28 -4.97 -31.95
N ASP A 11 -5.28 -4.91 -33.27
CA ASP A 11 -4.10 -4.85 -34.12
C ASP A 11 -3.15 -3.71 -33.69
N ALA A 12 -1.86 -4.00 -33.54
CA ALA A 12 -0.88 -3.05 -32.98
C ALA A 12 -0.77 -1.74 -33.79
N ALA A 13 -1.12 -1.80 -35.08
CA ALA A 13 -1.19 -0.64 -35.97
C ALA A 13 -2.31 0.35 -35.59
N ALA A 14 -3.42 -0.12 -35.01
CA ALA A 14 -4.53 0.74 -34.58
C ALA A 14 -4.21 1.56 -33.32
N LEU A 15 -3.09 1.26 -32.64
CA LEU A 15 -2.64 1.88 -31.40
C LEU A 15 -1.39 2.76 -31.58
N ALA A 16 -0.98 3.03 -32.82
CA ALA A 16 0.12 3.92 -33.12
C ALA A 16 -0.23 5.37 -32.74
N VAL A 17 0.60 5.99 -31.90
CA VAL A 17 0.48 7.41 -31.55
C VAL A 17 0.70 8.22 -32.83
N PRO A 18 -0.19 9.18 -33.17
CA PRO A 18 0.04 10.07 -34.30
C PRO A 18 1.39 10.76 -34.14
N GLN A 19 2.32 10.52 -35.07
CA GLN A 19 3.63 11.17 -35.00
C GLN A 19 3.45 12.68 -35.17
N PRO A 20 4.18 13.51 -34.40
CA PRO A 20 4.15 14.96 -34.58
C PRO A 20 4.57 15.31 -36.01
N LEU A 21 3.82 16.22 -36.63
CA LEU A 21 4.01 16.64 -38.03
C LEU A 21 5.42 17.21 -38.21
N ARG A 22 6.15 16.72 -39.23
CA ARG A 22 7.48 17.23 -39.54
C ARG A 22 7.35 18.59 -40.24
N PRO A 23 8.24 19.56 -39.99
CA PRO A 23 8.16 20.90 -40.61
C PRO A 23 8.18 20.85 -42.15
N GLU A 24 8.88 19.86 -42.72
CA GLU A 24 8.95 19.64 -44.17
C GLU A 24 7.58 19.26 -44.79
N ASP A 25 6.70 18.61 -44.02
CA ASP A 25 5.35 18.25 -44.47
C ASP A 25 4.42 19.48 -44.55
N GLU A 26 4.63 20.47 -43.68
CA GLU A 26 3.79 21.67 -43.62
C GLU A 26 4.00 22.56 -44.85
N ALA A 27 5.25 22.78 -45.25
CA ALA A 27 5.57 23.59 -46.42
C ALA A 27 4.97 23.00 -47.71
N GLN A 28 5.07 21.67 -47.89
CA GLN A 28 4.48 20.98 -49.04
C GLN A 28 2.95 21.05 -49.04
N ARG A 29 2.31 20.95 -47.87
CA ARG A 29 0.85 21.07 -47.74
C ARG A 29 0.38 22.48 -48.08
N VAL A 30 1.07 23.51 -47.59
CA VAL A 30 0.73 24.91 -47.90
C VAL A 30 0.85 25.16 -49.40
N ALA A 31 1.91 24.67 -50.05
CA ALA A 31 2.07 24.79 -51.50
C ALA A 31 0.93 24.10 -52.28
N ARG A 32 0.52 22.89 -51.85
CA ARG A 32 -0.61 22.14 -52.43
C ARG A 32 -1.93 22.89 -52.27
N LEU A 33 -2.19 23.43 -51.07
CA LEU A 33 -3.39 24.22 -50.79
C LEU A 33 -3.45 25.50 -51.63
N ARG A 34 -2.33 26.20 -51.80
CA ARG A 34 -2.26 27.39 -52.68
C ARG A 34 -2.58 27.03 -54.12
N ARG A 35 -2.03 25.92 -54.62
CA ARG A 35 -2.31 25.42 -55.98
C ARG A 35 -3.79 25.07 -56.16
N MET A 36 -4.38 24.35 -55.21
CA MET A 36 -5.81 24.02 -55.24
C MET A 36 -6.70 25.27 -55.22
N LYS A 37 -6.38 26.26 -54.38
CA LYS A 37 -7.09 27.55 -54.35
C LYS A 37 -6.98 28.31 -55.67
N ALA A 38 -5.80 28.30 -56.30
CA ALA A 38 -5.59 28.92 -57.59
C ALA A 38 -6.43 28.25 -58.69
N TRP A 39 -6.48 26.92 -58.72
CA TRP A 39 -7.33 26.18 -59.65
C TRP A 39 -8.83 26.44 -59.41
N ALA A 40 -9.27 26.42 -58.15
CA ALA A 40 -10.66 26.73 -57.81
C ALA A 40 -11.06 28.15 -58.26
N LEU A 41 -10.19 29.14 -58.02
CA LEU A 41 -10.40 30.52 -58.48
C LEU A 41 -10.40 30.62 -60.01
N ALA A 42 -9.48 29.94 -60.69
CA ALA A 42 -9.41 29.94 -62.15
C ALA A 42 -10.68 29.33 -62.78
N LEU A 43 -11.19 28.23 -62.23
CA LEU A 43 -12.46 27.63 -62.67
C LEU A 43 -13.65 28.55 -62.41
N LEU A 44 -13.68 29.25 -61.27
CA LEU A 44 -14.74 30.23 -60.98
C LEU A 44 -14.70 31.39 -61.98
N VAL A 45 -13.52 31.95 -62.23
CA VAL A 45 -13.34 33.04 -63.22
C VAL A 45 -13.74 32.57 -64.62
N LEU A 46 -13.35 31.34 -65.00
CA LEU A 46 -13.75 30.76 -66.27
C LEU A 46 -15.28 30.64 -66.39
N ALA A 47 -15.97 30.14 -65.35
CA ALA A 47 -17.42 30.08 -65.33
C ALA A 47 -18.06 31.47 -65.46
N THR A 48 -17.51 32.48 -64.77
CA THR A 48 -17.97 33.88 -64.89
C THR A 48 -17.79 34.45 -66.29
N VAL A 49 -16.64 34.18 -66.94
CA VAL A 49 -16.37 34.62 -68.32
C VAL A 49 -17.34 33.93 -69.29
N VAL A 50 -17.50 32.61 -69.18
CA VAL A 50 -18.44 31.84 -70.02
C VAL A 50 -19.86 32.34 -69.84
N PHE A 51 -20.30 32.60 -68.62
CA PHE A 51 -21.60 33.21 -68.32
C PHE A 51 -21.77 34.56 -69.01
N THR A 52 -20.77 35.45 -68.90
CA THR A 52 -20.83 36.81 -69.44
C THR A 52 -20.89 36.82 -70.97
N VAL A 53 -20.05 36.01 -71.61
CA VAL A 53 -20.04 35.87 -73.08
C VAL A 53 -21.33 35.23 -73.57
N ALA A 54 -21.77 34.13 -72.95
CA ALA A 54 -23.03 33.47 -73.32
C ALA A 54 -24.22 34.41 -73.17
N ARG A 55 -24.27 35.22 -72.09
CA ARG A 55 -25.32 36.22 -71.86
C ARG A 55 -25.34 37.31 -72.93
N TYR A 56 -24.18 37.77 -73.38
CA TYR A 56 -24.09 38.84 -74.38
C TYR A 56 -24.54 38.37 -75.78
N TYR A 57 -24.14 37.15 -76.18
CA TYR A 57 -24.45 36.60 -77.51
C TYR A 57 -25.77 35.81 -77.58
N GLU A 58 -26.47 35.63 -76.47
CA GLU A 58 -27.75 34.91 -76.38
C GLU A 58 -28.81 35.45 -77.36
N ALA A 59 -28.80 36.76 -77.60
CA ALA A 59 -29.73 37.41 -78.54
C ALA A 59 -29.49 37.00 -80.01
N GLN A 60 -28.27 36.59 -80.36
CA GLN A 60 -27.92 36.16 -81.72
C GLN A 60 -27.97 34.62 -81.87
N TYR A 61 -27.72 33.88 -80.80
CA TYR A 61 -27.65 32.41 -80.81
C TYR A 61 -28.44 31.81 -79.64
N PRO A 62 -29.71 31.37 -79.85
CA PRO A 62 -30.59 30.91 -78.78
C PRO A 62 -30.08 29.70 -77.98
N TRP A 63 -29.27 28.83 -78.59
CA TRP A 63 -28.69 27.65 -77.91
C TRP A 63 -27.71 28.02 -76.78
N LEU A 64 -27.16 29.24 -76.81
CA LEU A 64 -26.29 29.75 -75.73
C LEU A 64 -27.03 29.91 -74.40
N GLY A 65 -28.36 29.90 -74.38
CA GLY A 65 -29.16 29.93 -73.15
C GLY A 65 -28.86 28.75 -72.21
N ILE A 66 -28.61 27.55 -72.73
CA ILE A 66 -28.25 26.37 -71.92
C ILE A 66 -26.86 26.52 -71.31
N VAL A 67 -25.91 27.03 -72.10
CA VAL A 67 -24.53 27.31 -71.66
C VAL A 67 -24.54 28.39 -70.58
N ARG A 68 -25.33 29.45 -70.77
CA ARG A 68 -25.52 30.52 -69.79
C ARG A 68 -26.05 29.97 -68.47
N ALA A 69 -27.13 29.17 -68.50
CA ALA A 69 -27.72 28.59 -67.30
C ALA A 69 -26.74 27.65 -66.55
N THR A 70 -25.96 26.86 -67.29
CA THR A 70 -24.95 25.96 -66.68
C THR A 70 -23.80 26.74 -66.04
N ALA A 71 -23.33 27.80 -66.71
CA ALA A 71 -22.28 28.68 -66.19
C ALA A 71 -22.77 29.50 -64.98
N GLU A 72 -24.02 29.97 -65.02
CA GLU A 72 -24.69 30.64 -63.90
C GLU A 72 -24.78 29.72 -62.67
N ALA A 73 -25.27 28.49 -62.86
CA ALA A 73 -25.36 27.51 -61.79
C ALA A 73 -23.98 27.17 -61.20
N SER A 74 -22.96 26.99 -62.06
CA SER A 74 -21.58 26.70 -61.61
C SER A 74 -20.96 27.87 -60.84
N MET A 75 -21.17 29.11 -61.29
CA MET A 75 -20.68 30.32 -60.63
C MET A 75 -21.34 30.52 -59.26
N ILE A 76 -22.67 30.43 -59.19
CA ILE A 76 -23.44 30.57 -57.95
C ILE A 76 -23.08 29.44 -56.97
N GLY A 77 -22.97 28.20 -57.47
CA GLY A 77 -22.57 27.05 -56.66
C GLY A 77 -21.18 27.21 -56.03
N GLY A 78 -20.20 27.70 -56.80
CA GLY A 78 -18.86 27.99 -56.28
C GLY A 78 -18.84 29.09 -55.23
N LEU A 79 -19.63 30.16 -55.41
CA LEU A 79 -19.78 31.23 -54.41
C LEU A 79 -20.47 30.72 -53.13
N ALA A 80 -21.47 29.83 -53.26
CA ALA A 80 -22.18 29.26 -52.13
C ALA A 80 -21.29 28.33 -51.29
N ASP A 81 -20.48 27.48 -51.91
CA ASP A 81 -19.53 26.61 -51.21
C ASP A 81 -18.46 27.44 -50.46
N TRP A 82 -17.92 28.47 -51.12
CA TRP A 82 -17.01 29.42 -50.48
C TRP A 82 -17.65 30.08 -49.25
N PHE A 83 -18.89 30.54 -49.38
CA PHE A 83 -19.64 31.13 -48.27
C PHE A 83 -19.85 30.12 -47.13
N ALA A 84 -20.24 28.89 -47.42
CA ALA A 84 -20.49 27.86 -46.41
C ALA A 84 -19.24 27.52 -45.60
N VAL A 85 -18.11 27.25 -46.26
CA VAL A 85 -16.84 26.95 -45.58
C VAL A 85 -16.35 28.16 -44.81
N THR A 86 -16.46 29.37 -45.40
CA THR A 86 -16.06 30.60 -44.71
C THR A 86 -16.93 30.81 -43.47
N ALA A 87 -18.25 30.70 -43.57
CA ALA A 87 -19.20 30.85 -42.47
C ALA A 87 -19.01 29.79 -41.37
N LEU A 88 -18.43 28.62 -41.67
CA LEU A 88 -18.09 27.65 -40.64
C LEU A 88 -16.95 28.14 -39.73
N PHE A 89 -15.93 28.78 -40.31
CA PHE A 89 -14.68 29.13 -39.62
C PHE A 89 -14.49 30.62 -39.31
N ARG A 90 -15.11 31.53 -40.07
CA ARG A 90 -14.89 32.98 -40.05
C ARG A 90 -16.16 33.74 -40.48
N HIS A 91 -16.10 35.07 -40.39
CA HIS A 91 -17.11 35.95 -40.98
C HIS A 91 -16.79 36.21 -42.46
N PRO A 92 -17.72 35.93 -43.40
CA PRO A 92 -17.51 36.20 -44.82
C PRO A 92 -17.32 37.71 -45.04
N LEU A 93 -16.33 38.07 -45.86
CA LEU A 93 -15.92 39.47 -46.12
C LEU A 93 -15.54 40.29 -44.86
N GLY A 94 -15.39 39.64 -43.69
CA GLY A 94 -15.15 40.32 -42.41
C GLY A 94 -16.40 40.94 -41.77
N ILE A 95 -17.59 40.73 -42.36
CA ILE A 95 -18.84 41.32 -41.86
C ILE A 95 -19.49 40.34 -40.87
N PRO A 96 -19.86 40.76 -39.64
CA PRO A 96 -20.45 39.90 -38.63
C PRO A 96 -21.93 39.58 -38.96
N ILE A 97 -22.14 38.75 -39.98
CA ILE A 97 -23.46 38.25 -40.35
C ILE A 97 -23.93 37.27 -39.28
N PRO A 98 -25.18 37.37 -38.78
CA PRO A 98 -25.72 36.41 -37.81
C PRO A 98 -25.62 34.97 -38.34
N HIS A 99 -25.34 34.01 -37.46
CA HIS A 99 -25.18 32.59 -37.80
C HIS A 99 -23.97 32.22 -38.69
N THR A 100 -22.94 33.08 -38.75
CA THR A 100 -21.62 32.75 -39.35
C THR A 100 -20.55 32.60 -38.26
N ALA A 101 -19.32 32.20 -38.63
CA ALA A 101 -18.28 31.74 -37.70
C ALA A 101 -18.75 30.68 -36.69
N ILE A 102 -19.48 29.66 -37.17
CA ILE A 102 -20.17 28.67 -36.32
C ILE A 102 -19.20 27.95 -35.35
N ILE A 103 -18.02 27.53 -35.83
CA ILE A 103 -17.04 26.83 -34.99
C ILE A 103 -16.48 27.76 -33.90
N PRO A 104 -15.93 28.95 -34.21
CA PRO A 104 -15.52 29.91 -33.18
C PRO A 104 -16.63 30.26 -32.19
N ALA A 105 -17.86 30.47 -32.65
CA ALA A 105 -18.99 30.83 -31.81
C ALA A 105 -19.45 29.71 -30.86
N ARG A 106 -19.17 28.44 -31.21
CA ARG A 106 -19.53 27.25 -30.40
C ARG A 106 -18.31 26.51 -29.85
N LYS A 107 -17.15 27.17 -29.77
CA LYS A 107 -15.88 26.57 -29.35
C LYS A 107 -15.99 25.81 -28.02
N ASP A 108 -16.73 26.36 -27.05
CA ASP A 108 -16.82 25.78 -25.71
C ASP A 108 -17.62 24.47 -25.73
N ARG A 109 -18.72 24.42 -26.49
CA ARG A 109 -19.52 23.20 -26.68
C ARG A 109 -18.73 22.13 -27.44
N VAL A 110 -17.98 22.52 -28.47
CA VAL A 110 -17.10 21.61 -29.22
C VAL A 110 -16.01 21.06 -28.30
N GLY A 111 -15.40 21.91 -27.48
CA GLY A 111 -14.39 21.53 -26.48
C GLY A 111 -14.93 20.55 -25.45
N GLN A 112 -16.12 20.80 -24.90
CA GLN A 112 -16.77 19.87 -23.96
C GLN A 112 -17.06 18.50 -24.60
N THR A 113 -17.57 18.49 -25.83
CA THR A 113 -17.87 17.25 -26.56
C THR A 113 -16.60 16.45 -26.86
N LEU A 114 -15.55 17.15 -27.31
CA LEU A 114 -14.26 16.54 -27.59
C LEU A 114 -13.59 16.04 -26.30
N GLY A 115 -13.67 16.80 -25.20
CA GLY A 115 -13.19 16.39 -23.89
C GLY A 115 -13.88 15.12 -23.38
N ALA A 116 -15.21 15.07 -23.46
CA ALA A 116 -15.99 13.89 -23.09
C ALA A 116 -15.62 12.67 -23.96
N PHE A 117 -15.39 12.87 -25.26
CA PHE A 117 -14.92 11.82 -26.16
C PHE A 117 -13.53 11.31 -25.77
N VAL A 118 -12.59 12.20 -25.51
CA VAL A 118 -11.22 11.85 -25.09
C VAL A 118 -11.26 11.13 -23.74
N GLN A 119 -12.05 11.61 -22.79
CA GLN A 119 -12.23 10.97 -21.49
C GLN A 119 -12.76 9.54 -21.64
N LYS A 120 -13.83 9.35 -22.43
CA LYS A 120 -14.50 8.05 -22.59
C LYS A 120 -13.66 7.02 -23.35
N ASN A 121 -12.93 7.46 -24.38
CA ASN A 121 -12.22 6.54 -25.28
C ASN A 121 -10.75 6.35 -24.93
N PHE A 122 -10.09 7.36 -24.33
CA PHE A 122 -8.65 7.33 -24.08
C PHE A 122 -8.28 7.40 -22.60
N LEU A 123 -9.08 8.04 -21.74
CA LEU A 123 -8.82 8.11 -20.30
C LEU A 123 -9.66 7.12 -19.47
N ASN A 124 -10.27 6.12 -20.12
CA ASN A 124 -10.92 5.05 -19.39
C ASN A 124 -9.86 4.24 -18.62
N ARG A 125 -10.14 3.93 -17.34
CA ARG A 125 -9.29 3.11 -16.46
C ARG A 125 -8.78 1.86 -17.16
N ASP A 126 -9.64 1.14 -17.86
CA ASP A 126 -9.26 -0.13 -18.53
C ASP A 126 -8.24 0.10 -19.65
N VAL A 127 -8.38 1.20 -20.40
CA VAL A 127 -7.47 1.58 -21.49
C VAL A 127 -6.12 2.01 -20.92
N ILE A 128 -6.14 2.81 -19.84
CA ILE A 128 -4.93 3.27 -19.15
C ILE A 128 -4.16 2.08 -18.56
N VAL A 129 -4.85 1.18 -17.84
CA VAL A 129 -4.25 -0.02 -17.23
C VAL A 129 -3.66 -0.94 -18.29
N ALA A 130 -4.40 -1.22 -19.37
CA ALA A 130 -3.88 -2.02 -20.47
C ALA A 130 -2.62 -1.38 -21.08
N LYS A 131 -2.60 -0.06 -21.27
CA LYS A 131 -1.43 0.64 -21.82
C LYS A 131 -0.24 0.63 -20.86
N LEU A 132 -0.45 0.84 -19.57
CA LEU A 132 0.60 0.75 -18.54
C LEU A 132 1.23 -0.65 -18.50
N HIS A 133 0.41 -1.70 -18.65
CA HIS A 133 0.90 -3.07 -18.79
C HIS A 133 1.74 -3.25 -20.06
N THR A 134 1.31 -2.72 -21.21
CA THR A 134 2.10 -2.84 -22.45
C THR A 134 3.45 -2.11 -22.40
N LEU A 135 3.60 -1.12 -21.52
CA LEU A 135 4.82 -0.34 -21.36
C LEU A 135 5.75 -0.89 -20.27
N ASN A 136 5.40 -1.99 -19.60
CA ASN A 136 6.08 -2.52 -18.42
C ASN A 136 6.39 -1.42 -17.39
N ALA A 137 5.47 -0.48 -17.20
CA ALA A 137 5.72 0.73 -16.41
C ALA A 137 6.10 0.40 -14.96
N ALA A 138 5.49 -0.66 -14.39
CA ALA A 138 5.80 -1.14 -13.05
C ALA A 138 7.25 -1.68 -12.94
N GLU A 139 7.70 -2.45 -13.93
CA GLU A 139 9.07 -3.00 -13.98
C GLU A 139 10.10 -1.88 -14.16
N ARG A 140 9.82 -0.90 -15.03
CA ARG A 140 10.69 0.27 -15.23
C ARG A 140 10.78 1.14 -13.98
N MET A 141 9.66 1.33 -13.27
CA MET A 141 9.67 2.01 -11.97
C MET A 141 10.47 1.22 -10.93
N ALA A 142 10.31 -0.10 -10.86
CA ALA A 142 11.08 -0.94 -9.96
C ALA A 142 12.58 -0.85 -10.25
N GLN A 143 12.99 -0.98 -11.50
CA GLN A 143 14.39 -0.84 -11.92
C GLN A 143 14.95 0.56 -11.60
N TRP A 144 14.16 1.62 -11.84
CA TRP A 144 14.54 2.99 -11.50
C TRP A 144 14.71 3.19 -9.99
N MET A 145 13.86 2.59 -9.16
CA MET A 145 13.93 2.68 -7.70
C MET A 145 15.15 1.94 -7.13
N VAL A 146 15.58 0.84 -7.75
CA VAL A 146 16.73 0.04 -7.29
C VAL A 146 18.08 0.71 -7.61
N GLU A 147 18.10 1.69 -8.53
CA GLU A 147 19.31 2.44 -8.84
C GLU A 147 19.80 3.24 -7.61
N PRO A 148 21.06 3.07 -7.15
CA PRO A 148 21.52 3.59 -5.85
C PRO A 148 21.33 5.11 -5.67
N GLY A 149 21.43 5.89 -6.76
CA GLY A 149 21.21 7.34 -6.73
C GLY A 149 19.75 7.73 -6.50
N ASN A 150 18.80 6.96 -7.04
CA ASN A 150 17.37 7.22 -6.92
C ASN A 150 16.83 6.69 -5.60
N ALA A 151 17.25 5.50 -5.18
CA ALA A 151 16.96 4.94 -3.86
C ALA A 151 17.29 5.93 -2.74
N ARG A 152 18.50 6.54 -2.77
CA ARG A 152 18.90 7.58 -1.79
C ARG A 152 18.07 8.86 -1.87
N ARG A 153 17.59 9.24 -3.06
CA ARG A 153 16.70 10.42 -3.20
C ARG A 153 15.33 10.14 -2.60
N ILE A 154 14.77 8.97 -2.90
CA ILE A 154 13.49 8.50 -2.36
C ILE A 154 13.59 8.39 -0.84
N ALA A 155 14.62 7.72 -0.32
CA ALA A 155 14.84 7.57 1.12
C ALA A 155 14.94 8.93 1.82
N ARG A 156 15.68 9.90 1.27
CA ARG A 156 15.74 11.26 1.84
C ARG A 156 14.41 12.00 1.82
N GLN A 157 13.62 11.86 0.75
CA GLN A 157 12.30 12.50 0.69
C GLN A 157 11.31 11.83 1.64
N LEU A 158 11.31 10.51 1.74
CA LEU A 158 10.54 9.75 2.73
C LEU A 158 10.93 10.13 4.15
N ALA A 159 12.23 10.23 4.45
CA ALA A 159 12.71 10.64 5.76
C ALA A 159 12.23 12.05 6.15
N ARG A 160 12.28 13.00 5.20
CA ARG A 160 11.77 14.37 5.41
C ARG A 160 10.26 14.38 5.59
N ALA A 161 9.53 13.61 4.79
CA ALA A 161 8.08 13.49 4.89
C ALA A 161 7.67 12.85 6.23
N LEU A 162 8.38 11.81 6.67
CA LEU A 162 8.17 11.15 7.95
C LEU A 162 8.53 12.05 9.13
N ALA A 163 9.63 12.81 9.05
CA ALA A 163 9.99 13.79 10.08
C ALA A 163 8.96 14.94 10.17
N ALA A 164 8.49 15.43 9.03
CA ALA A 164 7.43 16.44 8.98
C ALA A 164 6.10 15.89 9.51
N ALA A 165 5.74 14.66 9.14
CA ALA A 165 4.55 13.98 9.65
C ALA A 165 4.66 13.74 11.17
N ALA A 166 5.82 13.31 11.67
CA ALA A 166 6.05 13.09 13.10
C ALA A 166 5.94 14.38 13.94
N ASN A 167 6.24 15.54 13.35
CA ASN A 167 6.05 16.84 14.00
C ASN A 167 4.60 17.36 13.94
N VAL A 168 3.79 16.85 13.00
CA VAL A 168 2.39 17.28 12.78
C VAL A 168 1.40 16.34 13.46
N LEU A 169 1.76 15.04 13.59
CA LEU A 169 0.95 14.04 14.26
C LEU A 169 0.97 14.29 15.77
N ARG A 170 -0.21 14.27 16.37
CA ARG A 170 -0.37 14.33 17.82
C ARG A 170 0.06 13.00 18.42
N ASP A 171 0.75 13.07 19.55
CA ASP A 171 1.28 11.89 20.22
C ASP A 171 0.17 10.93 20.64
N GLU A 172 -0.95 11.48 21.09
CA GLU A 172 -2.12 10.70 21.49
C GLU A 172 -2.68 9.86 20.34
N ASP A 173 -2.77 10.44 19.13
CA ASP A 173 -3.36 9.79 17.97
C ASP A 173 -2.48 8.62 17.48
N VAL A 174 -1.16 8.80 17.51
CA VAL A 174 -0.21 7.75 17.10
C VAL A 174 -0.15 6.63 18.15
N GLN A 175 -0.14 6.99 19.43
CA GLN A 175 -0.19 6.01 20.52
C GLN A 175 -1.47 5.17 20.47
N GLU A 176 -2.62 5.79 20.22
CA GLU A 176 -3.88 5.09 20.09
C GLU A 176 -3.88 4.16 18.85
N PHE A 177 -3.33 4.61 17.73
CA PHE A 177 -3.18 3.79 16.53
C PHE A 177 -2.28 2.57 16.78
N ILE A 178 -1.10 2.76 17.36
CA ILE A 178 -0.15 1.67 17.68
C ILE A 178 -0.81 0.69 18.65
N SER A 179 -1.44 1.20 19.71
CA SER A 179 -2.16 0.37 20.69
C SER A 179 -3.24 -0.47 20.02
N LYS A 180 -4.10 0.14 19.18
CA LYS A 180 -5.13 -0.58 18.43
C LYS A 180 -4.55 -1.63 17.49
N ALA A 181 -3.47 -1.31 16.78
CA ALA A 181 -2.81 -2.24 15.86
C ALA A 181 -2.23 -3.46 16.59
N VAL A 182 -1.50 -3.24 17.68
CA VAL A 182 -0.91 -4.30 18.53
C VAL A 182 -2.02 -5.15 19.16
N VAL A 183 -3.02 -4.52 19.78
CA VAL A 183 -4.15 -5.23 20.41
C VAL A 183 -4.89 -6.10 19.38
N ASN A 184 -5.18 -5.57 18.19
CA ASN A 184 -5.86 -6.36 17.14
C ASN A 184 -5.02 -7.55 16.68
N ARG A 185 -3.70 -7.37 16.50
CA ARG A 185 -2.81 -8.46 16.09
C ARG A 185 -2.73 -9.56 17.16
N VAL A 186 -2.63 -9.17 18.43
CA VAL A 186 -2.60 -10.11 19.56
C VAL A 186 -3.95 -10.81 19.73
N ARG A 187 -5.08 -10.12 19.54
CA ARG A 187 -6.42 -10.73 19.61
C ARG A 187 -6.66 -11.76 18.53
N THR A 188 -6.23 -11.49 17.30
CA THR A 188 -6.43 -12.39 16.15
C THR A 188 -5.52 -13.62 16.16
N THR A 189 -4.47 -13.60 16.98
CA THR A 189 -3.51 -14.71 17.10
C THR A 189 -3.75 -15.49 18.37
N GLN A 190 -3.79 -16.83 18.27
CA GLN A 190 -3.87 -17.69 19.46
C GLN A 190 -2.50 -17.75 20.13
N VAL A 191 -2.44 -17.35 21.41
CA VAL A 191 -1.16 -17.19 22.12
C VAL A 191 -0.66 -18.53 22.67
N ALA A 192 -1.57 -19.39 23.11
CA ALA A 192 -1.23 -20.69 23.71
C ALA A 192 -0.40 -21.59 22.78
N PRO A 193 -0.76 -21.83 21.50
CA PRO A 193 0.03 -22.66 20.61
C PRO A 193 1.42 -22.08 20.29
N LEU A 194 1.55 -20.75 20.24
CA LEU A 194 2.83 -20.07 20.03
C LEU A 194 3.74 -20.22 21.23
N LEU A 195 3.20 -20.03 22.45
CA LEU A 195 3.93 -20.29 23.69
C LEU A 195 4.35 -21.75 23.80
N GLY A 196 3.48 -22.68 23.42
CA GLY A 196 3.81 -24.11 23.37
C GLY A 196 4.97 -24.40 22.42
N LYS A 197 5.00 -23.80 21.22
CA LYS A 197 6.13 -23.93 20.28
C LYS A 197 7.41 -23.31 20.83
N ALA A 198 7.33 -22.09 21.38
CA ALA A 198 8.50 -21.42 21.96
C ALA A 198 9.08 -22.23 23.14
N LEU A 199 8.22 -22.72 24.04
CA LEU A 199 8.62 -23.59 25.13
C LEU A 199 9.24 -24.88 24.62
N SER A 200 8.69 -25.52 23.58
CA SER A 200 9.28 -26.74 23.00
C SER A 200 10.71 -26.53 22.47
N VAL A 201 11.01 -25.35 21.93
CA VAL A 201 12.36 -24.99 21.47
C VAL A 201 13.27 -24.69 22.66
N LEU A 202 12.75 -24.02 23.69
CA LEU A 202 13.51 -23.68 24.88
C LEU A 202 13.81 -24.89 25.76
N THR A 203 12.93 -25.88 25.82
CA THR A 203 13.13 -27.14 26.57
C THR A 203 13.89 -28.18 25.76
N ALA A 204 14.07 -27.98 24.45
CA ALA A 204 14.85 -28.86 23.61
C ALA A 204 16.27 -29.05 24.18
N GLY A 205 16.67 -30.32 24.33
CA GLY A 205 17.97 -30.67 24.89
C GLY A 205 18.07 -30.46 26.42
N ASN A 206 16.95 -30.53 27.15
CA ASN A 206 16.89 -30.45 28.61
C ASN A 206 17.41 -29.14 29.22
N ARG A 207 17.35 -28.02 28.47
CA ARG A 207 17.81 -26.71 28.97
C ARG A 207 17.01 -26.20 30.18
N HIS A 208 15.75 -26.63 30.33
CA HIS A 208 14.93 -26.33 31.51
C HIS A 208 15.45 -26.96 32.81
N GLN A 209 16.32 -27.97 32.73
CA GLN A 209 16.99 -28.54 33.91
C GLN A 209 17.92 -27.55 34.59
N ALA A 210 18.55 -26.64 33.85
CA ALA A 210 19.38 -25.58 34.45
C ALA A 210 18.53 -24.61 35.28
N LEU A 211 17.32 -24.27 34.80
CA LEU A 211 16.37 -23.46 35.57
C LEU A 211 15.87 -24.21 36.81
N LEU A 212 15.65 -25.52 36.69
CA LEU A 212 15.30 -26.37 37.83
C LEU A 212 16.42 -26.40 38.87
N ASP A 213 17.69 -26.45 38.46
CA ASP A 213 18.84 -26.42 39.37
C ASP A 213 18.93 -25.11 40.16
N ASP A 214 18.68 -23.99 39.51
CA ASP A 214 18.64 -22.68 40.17
C ASP A 214 17.44 -22.56 41.11
N ALA A 215 16.27 -23.08 40.71
CA ALA A 215 15.08 -23.12 41.54
C ALA A 215 15.27 -23.98 42.79
N ILE A 216 15.85 -25.18 42.66
CA ILE A 216 16.17 -26.06 43.79
C ILE A 216 17.15 -25.37 44.74
N ARG A 217 18.17 -24.69 44.22
CA ARG A 217 19.13 -23.94 45.06
C ARG A 217 18.47 -22.78 45.80
N LEU A 218 17.61 -22.02 45.13
CA LEU A 218 16.86 -20.92 45.77
C LEU A 218 15.91 -21.44 46.85
N LEU A 219 15.19 -22.54 46.58
CA LEU A 219 14.30 -23.17 47.55
C LEU A 219 15.06 -23.73 48.75
N ALA A 220 16.18 -24.41 48.53
CA ALA A 220 17.02 -24.93 49.60
C ALA A 220 17.54 -23.79 50.49
N ARG A 221 18.01 -22.69 49.89
CA ARG A 221 18.43 -21.49 50.65
C ARG A 221 17.27 -20.88 51.42
N GLY A 222 16.13 -20.65 50.78
CA GLY A 222 14.95 -20.08 51.43
C GLY A 222 14.47 -20.90 52.61
N ILE A 223 14.51 -22.23 52.53
CA ILE A 223 14.18 -23.12 53.66
C ILE A 223 15.21 -22.96 54.79
N SER A 224 16.51 -22.96 54.46
CA SER A 224 17.57 -22.84 55.46
C SER A 224 17.61 -21.48 56.17
N GLU A 225 17.27 -20.40 55.46
CA GLU A 225 17.25 -19.04 56.00
C GLU A 225 15.99 -18.76 56.84
N ASN A 226 14.90 -19.51 56.61
CA ASN A 226 13.62 -19.30 57.27
C ASN A 226 13.22 -20.48 58.19
N GLN A 227 14.18 -21.27 58.68
CA GLN A 227 13.88 -22.42 59.55
C GLN A 227 13.09 -22.03 60.80
N ASP A 228 13.41 -20.89 61.42
CA ASP A 228 12.72 -20.41 62.62
C ASP A 228 11.26 -20.01 62.33
N LEU A 229 11.02 -19.36 61.18
CA LEU A 229 9.67 -19.04 60.71
C LEU A 229 8.84 -20.30 60.46
N ILE A 230 9.46 -21.33 59.87
CA ILE A 230 8.80 -22.62 59.63
C ILE A 230 8.45 -23.29 60.96
N ARG A 231 9.36 -23.27 61.94
CA ARG A 231 9.12 -23.79 63.29
C ARG A 231 7.94 -23.07 63.96
N GLU A 232 7.95 -21.75 63.96
CA GLU A 232 6.88 -20.93 64.53
C GLU A 232 5.53 -21.22 63.87
N ARG A 233 5.50 -21.34 62.54
CA ARG A 233 4.26 -21.62 61.80
C ARG A 233 3.74 -23.03 62.08
N VAL A 234 4.61 -24.01 62.28
CA VAL A 234 4.23 -25.38 62.67
C VAL A 234 3.63 -25.37 64.07
N GLU A 235 4.24 -24.68 65.03
CA GLU A 235 3.68 -24.55 66.40
C GLU A 235 2.29 -23.88 66.40
N GLN A 236 2.05 -22.90 65.53
CA GLN A 236 0.75 -22.22 65.43
C GLN A 236 -0.36 -23.10 64.82
N GLU A 237 -0.02 -23.97 63.88
CA GLU A 237 -0.98 -24.88 63.22
C GLU A 237 -1.11 -26.22 63.96
N SER A 238 -0.26 -26.47 64.96
CA SER A 238 -0.26 -27.71 65.72
C SER A 238 -1.48 -27.81 66.64
N PRO A 239 -2.17 -28.97 66.65
CA PRO A 239 -3.29 -29.20 67.56
C PRO A 239 -2.91 -29.04 69.04
N TRP A 240 -3.85 -28.53 69.84
CA TRP A 240 -3.67 -28.25 71.28
C TRP A 240 -3.23 -29.45 72.14
N TRP A 241 -3.35 -30.69 71.64
CA TRP A 241 -2.97 -31.91 72.34
C TRP A 241 -1.51 -32.32 72.11
N ILE A 242 -0.76 -31.63 71.24
CA ILE A 242 0.65 -31.91 70.98
C ILE A 242 1.53 -31.05 71.92
N PRO A 243 2.45 -31.67 72.70
CA PRO A 243 3.42 -30.92 73.50
C PRO A 243 4.42 -30.16 72.61
N GLY A 244 4.75 -28.91 72.92
CA GLY A 244 5.64 -28.08 72.09
C GLY A 244 7.03 -28.67 71.82
N ALA A 245 7.58 -29.47 72.74
CA ALA A 245 8.85 -30.18 72.51
C ALA A 245 8.75 -31.26 71.40
N ILE A 246 7.54 -31.77 71.14
CA ILE A 246 7.26 -32.71 70.04
C ILE A 246 7.10 -31.93 68.74
N ASP A 247 6.41 -30.79 68.75
CA ASP A 247 6.25 -29.91 67.58
C ASP A 247 7.59 -29.45 67.02
N ASP A 248 8.47 -28.95 67.88
CA ASP A 248 9.80 -28.48 67.49
C ASP A 248 10.64 -29.61 66.84
N LYS A 249 10.55 -30.81 67.42
CA LYS A 249 11.24 -32.00 66.90
C LYS A 249 10.67 -32.48 65.57
N ILE A 250 9.36 -32.33 65.36
CA ILE A 250 8.68 -32.64 64.10
C ILE A 250 9.07 -31.61 63.04
N ALA A 251 8.98 -30.31 63.34
CA ALA A 251 9.39 -29.23 62.44
C ALA A 251 10.84 -29.41 61.98
N GLY A 252 11.76 -29.63 62.92
CA GLY A 252 13.17 -29.88 62.60
C GLY A 252 13.43 -31.18 61.83
N ARG A 253 12.54 -32.19 61.91
CA ARG A 253 12.62 -33.39 61.05
C ARG A 253 12.13 -33.12 59.63
N ILE A 254 11.03 -32.36 59.51
CA ILE A 254 10.44 -31.99 58.21
C ILE A 254 11.42 -31.13 57.42
N VAL A 255 11.98 -30.09 58.04
CA VAL A 255 12.97 -29.20 57.42
C VAL A 255 14.17 -30.00 56.92
N ARG A 256 14.77 -30.85 57.77
CA ARG A 256 15.89 -31.72 57.37
C ARG A 256 15.52 -32.70 56.25
N ALA A 257 14.31 -33.26 56.27
CA ALA A 257 13.85 -34.13 55.20
C ALA A 257 13.70 -33.38 53.87
N LEU A 258 13.20 -32.14 53.89
CA LEU A 258 13.14 -31.28 52.71
C LEU A 258 14.53 -30.93 52.18
N GLU A 259 15.44 -30.49 53.06
CA GLU A 259 16.82 -30.15 52.67
C GLU A 259 17.53 -31.34 52.04
N ASN A 260 17.47 -32.51 52.70
CA ASN A 260 18.05 -33.74 52.16
C ASN A 260 17.43 -34.14 50.82
N THR A 261 16.12 -33.96 50.65
CA THR A 261 15.43 -34.26 49.38
C THR A 261 15.89 -33.29 48.30
N MET A 262 15.94 -31.99 48.56
CA MET A 262 16.42 -30.98 47.60
C MET A 262 17.87 -31.25 47.19
N GLN A 263 18.73 -31.64 48.14
CA GLN A 263 20.10 -31.99 47.87
C GLN A 263 20.22 -33.29 47.05
N ALA A 264 19.40 -34.30 47.33
CA ALA A 264 19.34 -35.54 46.55
C ALA A 264 18.88 -35.28 45.11
N VAL A 265 17.86 -34.45 44.91
CA VAL A 265 17.39 -34.04 43.59
C VAL A 265 18.48 -33.25 42.85
N HIS A 266 19.17 -32.34 43.55
CA HIS A 266 20.24 -31.55 42.95
C HIS A 266 21.42 -32.43 42.50
N ALA A 267 21.84 -33.38 43.33
CA ALA A 267 23.01 -34.23 43.10
C ALA A 267 22.80 -35.33 42.04
N ASP A 268 21.58 -35.82 41.85
CA ASP A 268 21.25 -36.88 40.88
C ASP A 268 20.45 -36.33 39.68
N PRO A 269 21.06 -36.21 38.49
CA PRO A 269 20.36 -35.82 37.27
C PRO A 269 19.24 -36.78 36.87
N ASN A 270 19.31 -38.06 37.27
CA ASN A 270 18.31 -39.09 36.95
C ASN A 270 17.25 -39.24 38.05
N HIS A 271 17.22 -38.34 39.04
CA HIS A 271 16.30 -38.45 40.17
C HIS A 271 14.83 -38.52 39.72
N PRO A 272 13.97 -39.40 40.31
CA PRO A 272 12.58 -39.55 39.89
C PRO A 272 11.75 -38.26 39.86
N LEU A 273 12.05 -37.31 40.75
CA LEU A 273 11.39 -35.99 40.76
C LEU A 273 11.75 -35.13 39.54
N ARG A 274 12.98 -35.22 39.02
CA ARG A 274 13.37 -34.51 37.78
C ARG A 274 12.63 -35.08 36.59
N GLN A 275 12.54 -36.40 36.49
CA GLN A 275 11.80 -37.07 35.42
C GLN A 275 10.30 -36.73 35.45
N ARG A 276 9.71 -36.62 36.64
CA ARG A 276 8.31 -36.15 36.78
C ARG A 276 8.14 -34.71 36.36
N PHE A 277 9.11 -33.84 36.66
CA PHE A 277 9.10 -32.46 36.20
C PHE A 277 9.19 -32.38 34.67
N ASP A 278 10.10 -33.15 34.05
CA ASP A 278 10.22 -33.23 32.59
C ASP A 278 8.90 -33.66 31.94
N ALA A 279 8.32 -34.76 32.43
CA ALA A 279 7.05 -35.26 31.93
C ALA A 279 5.92 -34.23 32.09
N ALA A 280 5.87 -33.50 33.20
CA ALA A 280 4.88 -32.46 33.45
C ALA A 280 5.05 -31.26 32.50
N ILE A 281 6.29 -30.85 32.21
CA ILE A 281 6.58 -29.77 31.26
C ILE A 281 6.20 -30.19 29.84
N ASP A 282 6.57 -31.40 29.43
CA ASP A 282 6.22 -31.93 28.10
C ASP A 282 4.70 -32.05 27.93
N GLU A 283 4.00 -32.59 28.93
CA GLU A 283 2.54 -32.66 28.93
C GLU A 283 1.91 -31.26 28.87
N PHE A 284 2.45 -30.30 29.62
CA PHE A 284 1.97 -28.92 29.59
C PHE A 284 2.18 -28.26 28.22
N ILE A 285 3.33 -28.47 27.58
CA ILE A 285 3.62 -27.99 26.22
C ILE A 285 2.63 -28.58 25.22
N VAL A 286 2.35 -29.89 25.29
CA VAL A 286 1.36 -30.54 24.42
C VAL A 286 -0.03 -29.96 24.65
N LYS A 287 -0.43 -29.78 25.91
CA LYS A 287 -1.73 -29.18 26.26
C LYS A 287 -1.85 -27.74 25.76
N LEU A 288 -0.80 -26.92 25.85
CA LEU A 288 -0.78 -25.56 25.30
C LEU A 288 -1.00 -25.53 23.78
N GLN A 289 -0.53 -26.55 23.06
CA GLN A 289 -0.65 -26.60 21.61
C GLN A 289 -1.97 -27.20 21.12
N ALA A 290 -2.54 -28.18 21.84
CA ALA A 290 -3.62 -29.01 21.33
C ALA A 290 -4.88 -29.07 22.22
N SER A 291 -4.82 -28.69 23.50
CA SER A 291 -5.98 -28.78 24.40
C SER A 291 -6.90 -27.57 24.27
N PRO A 292 -8.17 -27.74 23.88
CA PRO A 292 -9.12 -26.63 23.77
C PRO A 292 -9.32 -25.88 25.10
N GLU A 293 -9.36 -26.60 26.22
CA GLU A 293 -9.57 -25.99 27.55
C GLU A 293 -8.41 -25.08 27.96
N VAL A 294 -7.17 -25.52 27.72
CA VAL A 294 -5.97 -24.74 28.06
C VAL A 294 -5.83 -23.54 27.14
N ILE A 295 -6.13 -23.72 25.86
CA ILE A 295 -6.17 -22.62 24.90
C ILE A 295 -7.20 -21.58 25.36
N LEU A 296 -8.44 -21.98 25.67
CA LEU A 296 -9.47 -21.05 26.15
C LEU A 296 -9.03 -20.29 27.41
N LYS A 297 -8.40 -20.96 28.37
CA LYS A 297 -7.89 -20.30 29.58
C LYS A 297 -6.76 -19.30 29.28
N ALA A 298 -5.85 -19.64 28.38
CA ALA A 298 -4.79 -18.73 27.95
C ALA A 298 -5.37 -17.51 27.20
N GLU A 299 -6.39 -17.71 26.39
CA GLU A 299 -7.10 -16.64 25.68
C GLU A 299 -7.85 -15.72 26.64
N GLN A 300 -8.40 -16.23 27.74
CA GLN A 300 -8.97 -15.41 28.82
C GLN A 300 -7.90 -14.54 29.49
N ILE A 301 -6.78 -15.14 29.90
CA ILE A 301 -5.65 -14.39 30.50
C ILE A 301 -5.15 -13.32 29.52
N LYS A 302 -5.05 -13.65 28.23
CA LYS A 302 -4.69 -12.70 27.17
C LYS A 302 -5.66 -11.51 27.17
N GLU A 303 -6.96 -11.77 27.19
CA GLU A 303 -7.97 -10.71 27.13
C GLU A 303 -7.92 -9.82 28.38
N ASP A 304 -7.76 -10.41 29.57
CA ASP A 304 -7.59 -9.65 30.82
C ASP A 304 -6.35 -8.74 30.79
N LEU A 305 -5.23 -9.25 30.28
CA LEU A 305 -4.00 -8.46 30.09
C LEU A 305 -4.17 -7.35 29.05
N LEU A 306 -4.94 -7.59 27.98
CA LEU A 306 -5.22 -6.59 26.95
C LEU A 306 -6.14 -5.48 27.47
N HIS A 307 -6.98 -5.76 28.46
CA HIS A 307 -7.82 -4.77 29.13
C HIS A 307 -7.08 -3.92 30.17
N ALA A 308 -5.94 -4.41 30.68
CA ALA A 308 -5.14 -3.68 31.65
C ALA A 308 -4.52 -2.40 31.04
N ASP A 309 -4.37 -1.36 31.87
CA ASP A 309 -3.69 -0.11 31.52
C ASP A 309 -2.24 -0.32 31.02
N THR A 310 -1.67 -1.49 31.30
CA THR A 310 -0.33 -1.92 30.87
C THR A 310 -0.12 -1.78 29.37
N VAL A 311 -1.10 -2.13 28.53
CA VAL A 311 -0.95 -2.04 27.06
C VAL A 311 -0.87 -0.58 26.58
N ARG A 312 -1.65 0.30 27.21
CA ARG A 312 -1.59 1.75 26.93
C ARG A 312 -0.25 2.33 27.35
N GLN A 313 0.23 1.99 28.55
CA GLN A 313 1.52 2.46 29.05
C GLN A 313 2.69 1.97 28.19
N PHE A 314 2.67 0.69 27.78
CA PHE A 314 3.67 0.12 26.89
C PHE A 314 3.67 0.79 25.50
N SER A 315 2.49 1.07 24.94
CA SER A 315 2.39 1.78 23.66
C SER A 315 2.91 3.22 23.76
N ALA A 316 2.64 3.89 24.89
CA ALA A 316 3.16 5.22 25.16
C ALA A 316 4.69 5.24 25.30
N SER A 317 5.28 4.26 25.98
CA SER A 317 6.74 4.16 26.10
C SER A 317 7.40 3.87 24.75
N LEU A 318 6.84 2.95 23.94
CA LEU A 318 7.35 2.67 22.60
C LEU A 318 7.35 3.92 21.70
N TRP A 319 6.28 4.72 21.76
CA TRP A 319 6.21 5.97 21.01
C TRP A 319 7.25 6.99 21.49
N ALA A 320 7.39 7.14 22.82
CA ALA A 320 8.38 8.04 23.41
C ALA A 320 9.81 7.65 22.99
N ASP A 321 10.15 6.36 23.03
CA ASP A 321 11.44 5.83 22.61
C ASP A 321 11.70 6.03 21.12
N ALA A 322 10.68 5.78 20.28
CA ALA A 322 10.76 6.01 18.84
C ALA A 322 10.98 7.49 18.52
N LYS A 323 10.25 8.40 19.16
CA LYS A 323 10.43 9.85 19.00
C LYS A 323 11.81 10.30 19.48
N ALA A 324 12.27 9.82 20.64
CA ALA A 324 13.60 10.11 21.16
C ALA A 324 14.71 9.58 20.24
N SER A 325 14.50 8.44 19.58
CA SER A 325 15.40 7.94 18.53
C SER A 325 15.42 8.90 17.34
N ILE A 326 14.26 9.26 16.79
CA ILE A 326 14.17 10.15 15.62
C ILE A 326 14.78 11.53 15.91
N ALA A 327 14.50 12.11 17.08
CA ALA A 327 15.02 13.42 17.49
C ALA A 327 16.55 13.42 17.57
N ARG A 328 17.16 12.41 18.23
CA ARG A 328 18.63 12.25 18.31
C ARG A 328 19.29 12.17 16.93
N HIS A 329 18.63 11.53 15.97
CA HIS A 329 19.14 11.38 14.61
C HIS A 329 18.91 12.63 13.74
N ALA A 330 17.86 13.41 13.99
CA ALA A 330 17.61 14.67 13.28
C ALA A 330 18.67 15.75 13.57
N GLU A 331 19.28 15.71 14.75
CA GLU A 331 20.35 16.62 15.15
C GLU A 331 21.72 16.31 14.49
N HIS A 332 21.90 15.11 13.91
CA HIS A 332 23.15 14.68 13.27
C HIS A 332 22.92 14.12 11.84
N PRO A 333 22.71 14.99 10.83
CA PRO A 333 22.33 14.58 9.47
C PRO A 333 23.37 13.74 8.71
N GLU A 334 24.61 13.65 9.19
CA GLU A 334 25.67 12.83 8.57
C GLU A 334 25.61 11.35 8.96
N GLY A 335 24.79 10.98 9.96
CA GLY A 335 24.61 9.61 10.45
C GLY A 335 23.42 8.85 9.83
N PHE A 336 22.93 9.26 8.66
CA PHE A 336 21.79 8.61 8.02
C PHE A 336 22.21 7.28 7.37
N ASP A 337 22.30 6.21 8.16
CA ASP A 337 22.56 4.85 7.66
C ASP A 337 21.27 4.26 7.05
N PRO A 338 21.15 4.14 5.72
CA PRO A 338 19.95 3.64 5.05
C PRO A 338 19.56 2.23 5.52
N GLU A 339 20.53 1.44 5.98
CA GLU A 339 20.29 0.07 6.46
C GLU A 339 19.41 0.03 7.72
N THR A 340 19.37 1.09 8.53
CA THR A 340 18.59 1.09 9.78
C THR A 340 17.10 1.27 9.50
N ILE A 341 16.75 2.11 8.52
CA ILE A 341 15.36 2.28 8.05
C ILE A 341 14.91 1.05 7.27
N GLU A 342 15.80 0.45 6.47
CA GLU A 342 15.52 -0.80 5.78
C GLU A 342 15.22 -1.92 6.78
N ARG A 343 16.03 -2.07 7.84
CA ARG A 343 15.78 -3.03 8.92
C ARG A 343 14.49 -2.74 9.67
N GLY A 344 14.19 -1.47 9.97
CA GLY A 344 12.95 -1.06 10.64
C GLY A 344 11.70 -1.32 9.82
N LEU A 345 11.71 -0.98 8.53
CA LEU A 345 10.61 -1.23 7.59
C LEU A 345 10.40 -2.74 7.36
N THR A 346 11.49 -3.50 7.27
CA THR A 346 11.43 -4.97 7.11
C THR A 346 10.89 -5.64 8.38
N ALA A 347 11.32 -5.19 9.57
CA ALA A 347 10.81 -5.70 10.84
C ALA A 347 9.32 -5.37 11.05
N PHE A 348 8.89 -4.16 10.71
CA PHE A 348 7.48 -3.75 10.77
C PHE A 348 6.61 -4.48 9.74
N GLY A 349 7.10 -4.65 8.51
CA GLY A 349 6.42 -5.43 7.47
C GLY A 349 6.22 -6.89 7.88
N ASN A 350 7.23 -7.50 8.51
CA ASN A 350 7.14 -8.86 9.04
C ASN A 350 6.26 -8.99 10.30
N ALA A 351 6.00 -7.89 11.01
CA ALA A 351 5.11 -7.89 12.18
C ALA A 351 3.62 -7.70 11.80
N ILE A 352 3.36 -7.03 10.66
CA ILE A 352 2.02 -6.76 10.13
C ILE A 352 1.49 -7.92 9.28
N LEU A 353 2.35 -8.58 8.50
CA LEU A 353 2.05 -9.85 7.85
C LEU A 353 1.97 -10.96 8.89
#